data_AF-A0A849W8F4-F1
#
_entry.id   AF-A0A849W8F4-F1
#
_cell.length_a   1.000
_cell.length_b   1.000
_cell.length_c   1.000
_cell.angle_alpha   90.00
_cell.angle_beta   90.00
_cell.angle_gamma   90.00
#
_symmetry.space_group_name_H-M   'P 1'
#
loop_
_entity.id
_entity.type
_entity.pdbx_description
1 polymer ?
#
loop_
_entity_poly.entity_id
_entity_poly.type
_entity_poly.pdbx_seq_one_letter_code
_entity_poly.pdbx_strand_id
1 'polypeptide(L)'
;MIKFFLFFFLFAFQGSILVCEENKECPKCNGKGGEVCKVCKDGLIECFDRCIREDKFSSKPVTKDGWINVIAIDQNKVAHHTQCHKVHIGEILDLVDNRFVPRGKCPTCQGTRKCKCKRCNGTSHILCTLCLGKKEVEQKKAEEFIKKQKEVDKKQTIKLKNGQIITGKKVMETKDKISIKTADGKFVLVNKSDIE
;
A
#
# COMPACT_ATOMS: atom_id res chain seq x y z
N MET A 1 -13.31 73.67 17.98
CA MET A 1 -14.05 72.55 18.60
C MET A 1 -14.54 71.60 17.50
N ILE A 2 -13.92 70.42 17.46
CA ILE A 2 -14.50 69.12 17.07
C ILE A 2 -15.27 69.07 15.74
N LYS A 3 -14.57 69.18 14.62
CA LYS A 3 -15.02 68.70 13.31
C LYS A 3 -13.80 68.37 12.48
N PHE A 4 -13.28 67.13 12.50
CA PHE A 4 -12.42 66.63 11.40
C PHE A 4 -12.03 65.14 11.46
N PHE A 5 -12.38 64.37 12.50
CA PHE A 5 -11.72 63.07 12.74
C PHE A 5 -12.61 61.82 12.68
N LEU A 6 -13.71 61.84 11.91
CA LEU A 6 -14.73 60.77 11.98
C LEU A 6 -15.30 60.35 10.62
N PHE A 7 -14.50 60.37 9.55
CA PHE A 7 -14.97 59.97 8.21
C PHE A 7 -14.07 58.99 7.44
N PHE A 8 -13.00 58.47 8.05
CA PHE A 8 -12.05 57.57 7.39
C PHE A 8 -12.04 56.15 7.96
N PHE A 9 -13.19 55.67 8.45
CA PHE A 9 -13.37 54.29 8.91
C PHE A 9 -14.61 53.62 8.28
N LEU A 10 -15.01 54.09 7.10
CA LEU A 10 -16.04 53.48 6.28
C LEU A 10 -15.38 52.96 5.00
N PHE A 11 -15.65 51.69 4.67
CA PHE A 11 -15.31 51.00 3.41
C PHE A 11 -13.93 50.33 3.26
N ALA A 12 -13.49 49.61 4.30
CA ALA A 12 -12.69 48.39 4.09
C ALA A 12 -13.51 47.13 4.38
N PHE A 13 -14.80 47.11 4.02
CA PHE A 13 -15.49 45.85 3.76
C PHE A 13 -14.96 45.35 2.41
N GLN A 14 -13.76 44.79 2.45
CA GLN A 14 -13.22 44.00 1.36
C GLN A 14 -14.24 42.90 1.08
N GLY A 15 -15.01 43.08 0.01
CA GLY A 15 -15.87 42.04 -0.53
C GLY A 15 -15.00 40.84 -0.85
N SER A 16 -14.95 39.88 0.06
CA SER A 16 -14.51 38.53 -0.26
C SER A 16 -15.52 38.03 -1.28
N ILE A 17 -15.20 38.20 -2.56
CA ILE A 17 -15.88 37.55 -3.65
C ILE A 17 -15.82 36.06 -3.29
N LEU A 18 -16.97 35.52 -2.89
CA LEU A 18 -17.19 34.10 -2.72
C LEU A 18 -17.06 33.49 -4.12
N VAL A 19 -15.82 33.24 -4.53
CA VAL A 19 -15.52 32.41 -5.68
C VAL A 19 -15.98 31.02 -5.27
N CYS A 20 -17.19 30.64 -5.70
CA CYS A 20 -17.63 29.26 -5.65
C CYS A 20 -16.68 28.47 -6.54
N GLU A 21 -15.66 27.85 -5.94
CA GLU A 21 -14.77 26.95 -6.67
C GLU A 21 -15.61 25.78 -7.21
N GLU A 22 -15.61 25.62 -8.53
CA GLU A 22 -16.30 24.50 -9.18
C GLU A 22 -15.68 23.18 -8.68
N ASN A 23 -16.52 22.36 -8.05
CA ASN A 23 -16.14 21.03 -7.62
C ASN A 23 -16.33 20.05 -8.78
N LYS A 24 -15.36 19.14 -8.93
CA LYS A 24 -15.45 18.01 -9.86
C LYS A 24 -15.32 16.70 -9.10
N GLU A 25 -15.86 15.64 -9.71
CA GLU A 25 -15.68 14.28 -9.24
C GLU A 25 -14.18 13.95 -9.09
N CYS A 26 -13.81 13.33 -7.97
CA CYS A 26 -12.43 13.04 -7.66
C CYS A 26 -11.84 12.06 -8.69
N PRO A 27 -10.85 12.47 -9.52
CA PRO A 27 -10.32 11.64 -10.61
C PRO A 27 -9.50 10.45 -10.12
N LYS A 28 -9.14 10.42 -8.83
CA LYS A 28 -8.36 9.32 -8.25
C LYS A 28 -9.24 8.13 -7.82
N CYS A 29 -10.43 8.41 -7.31
CA CYS A 29 -11.34 7.39 -6.80
C CYS A 29 -12.64 7.28 -7.61
N ASN A 30 -12.81 8.10 -8.65
CA ASN A 30 -14.00 8.18 -9.48
C ASN A 30 -15.26 8.27 -8.60
N GLY A 31 -15.30 9.31 -7.75
CA GLY A 31 -16.47 9.60 -6.93
C GLY A 31 -16.77 8.60 -5.81
N LYS A 32 -15.99 7.51 -5.66
CA LYS A 32 -16.24 6.49 -4.62
C LYS A 32 -15.88 6.96 -3.22
N GLY A 33 -14.99 7.95 -3.09
CA GLY A 33 -14.48 8.46 -1.82
C GLY A 33 -13.44 7.54 -1.14
N GLY A 34 -13.21 6.35 -1.67
CA GLY A 34 -12.26 5.37 -1.13
C GLY A 34 -11.40 4.71 -2.20
N GLU A 35 -10.28 4.16 -1.76
CA GLU A 35 -9.33 3.38 -2.56
C GLU A 35 -9.17 1.98 -1.94
N VAL A 36 -8.94 0.97 -2.78
CA VAL A 36 -8.63 -0.39 -2.29
C VAL A 36 -7.34 -0.37 -1.48
N CYS A 37 -7.37 -0.97 -0.30
CA CYS A 37 -6.19 -1.07 0.56
C CYS A 37 -5.16 -2.01 -0.07
N LYS A 38 -4.04 -1.45 -0.54
CA LYS A 38 -2.96 -2.22 -1.21
C LYS A 38 -2.16 -3.14 -0.27
N VAL A 39 -2.36 -3.04 1.04
CA VAL A 39 -1.58 -3.80 2.06
C VAL A 39 -2.25 -5.13 2.41
N CYS A 40 -3.55 -5.25 2.22
CA CYS A 40 -4.32 -6.42 2.64
C CYS A 40 -5.17 -6.96 1.50
N LYS A 41 -5.54 -8.23 1.61
CA LYS A 41 -6.57 -8.82 0.75
C LYS A 41 -7.86 -8.91 1.56
N ASP A 42 -8.93 -8.29 1.07
CA ASP A 42 -10.26 -8.32 1.69
C ASP A 42 -10.27 -7.84 3.16
N GLY A 43 -9.41 -6.86 3.48
CA GLY A 43 -9.32 -6.31 4.83
C GLY A 43 -8.51 -7.16 5.80
N LEU A 44 -7.96 -8.29 5.35
CA LEU A 44 -7.22 -9.23 6.17
C LEU A 44 -5.74 -9.29 5.77
N ILE A 45 -4.87 -9.40 6.77
CA ILE A 45 -3.44 -9.67 6.61
C ILE A 45 -3.10 -11.01 7.26
N GLU A 46 -1.99 -11.62 6.86
CA GLU A 46 -1.47 -12.78 7.59
C GLU A 46 -1.17 -12.38 9.04
N CYS A 47 -1.45 -13.30 9.97
CA CYS A 47 -1.11 -13.12 11.37
C CYS A 47 0.39 -12.88 11.48
N PHE A 48 0.80 -11.82 12.17
CA PHE A 48 2.21 -11.47 12.39
C PHE A 48 2.79 -12.08 13.67
N ASP A 49 1.96 -12.77 14.46
CA ASP A 49 2.30 -13.35 15.77
C ASP A 49 2.81 -14.80 15.67
N ARG A 50 3.10 -15.42 16.81
CA ARG A 50 3.76 -16.72 16.98
C ARG A 50 2.96 -17.96 16.56
N CYS A 51 1.83 -17.78 15.89
CA CYS A 51 1.01 -18.92 15.49
C CYS A 51 1.68 -19.73 14.38
N ILE A 52 1.42 -21.04 14.37
CA ILE A 52 1.86 -21.94 13.30
C ILE A 52 1.31 -21.47 11.96
N ARG A 53 2.18 -21.42 10.95
CA ARG A 53 1.82 -21.09 9.57
C ARG A 53 2.29 -22.20 8.62
N GLU A 54 1.47 -22.46 7.62
CA GLU A 54 1.80 -23.38 6.56
C GLU A 54 2.95 -22.81 5.73
N ASP A 55 3.98 -23.63 5.52
CA ASP A 55 5.14 -23.23 4.74
C ASP A 55 4.87 -23.43 3.23
N LYS A 56 5.33 -22.49 2.40
CA LYS A 56 5.11 -22.51 0.95
C LYS A 56 5.83 -23.66 0.25
N PHE A 57 6.81 -24.28 0.91
CA PHE A 57 7.57 -25.39 0.34
C PHE A 57 6.81 -26.73 0.28
N SER A 58 5.75 -26.93 1.09
CA SER A 58 4.89 -28.12 0.95
C SER A 58 3.43 -27.83 1.30
N SER A 59 2.66 -27.26 0.36
CA SER A 59 1.20 -27.18 0.47
C SER A 59 0.49 -28.55 0.40
N LYS A 60 1.25 -29.63 0.20
CA LYS A 60 0.77 -31.01 0.20
C LYS A 60 1.10 -31.64 1.55
N PRO A 61 0.17 -32.41 2.16
CA PRO A 61 0.47 -33.25 3.30
C PRO A 61 1.71 -34.12 3.05
N VAL A 62 2.62 -34.13 4.02
CA VAL A 62 3.80 -35.01 4.04
C VAL A 62 3.37 -36.46 4.23
N THR A 63 2.25 -36.68 4.93
CA THR A 63 1.65 -38.00 5.12
C THR A 63 0.15 -37.99 4.77
N LYS A 64 -0.42 -39.18 4.52
CA LYS A 64 -1.87 -39.33 4.32
C LYS A 64 -2.67 -38.92 5.57
N ASP A 65 -2.04 -38.98 6.73
CA ASP A 65 -2.64 -38.66 8.04
C ASP A 65 -2.63 -37.15 8.34
N GLY A 66 -2.36 -36.28 7.37
CA GLY A 66 -2.55 -34.83 7.52
C GLY A 66 -1.40 -34.06 8.20
N TRP A 67 -0.22 -34.67 8.34
CA TRP A 67 0.99 -33.96 8.78
C TRP A 67 1.55 -33.09 7.65
N ILE A 68 1.95 -31.86 7.96
CA ILE A 68 2.50 -30.89 7.01
C ILE A 68 3.76 -30.22 7.58
N ASN A 69 4.64 -29.74 6.71
CA ASN A 69 5.72 -28.85 7.13
C ASN A 69 5.16 -27.46 7.43
N VAL A 70 5.59 -26.88 8.53
CA VAL A 70 5.14 -25.60 9.03
C VAL A 70 6.30 -24.79 9.57
N ILE A 71 6.08 -23.49 9.68
CA ILE A 71 6.95 -22.59 10.41
C ILE A 71 6.29 -22.26 11.75
N ALA A 72 6.96 -22.62 12.83
CA ALA A 72 6.64 -22.18 14.19
C ALA A 72 7.57 -21.04 14.58
N ILE A 73 7.06 -20.04 15.31
CA ILE A 73 7.86 -18.91 15.78
C ILE A 73 7.92 -18.99 17.29
N ASP A 74 9.13 -19.04 17.85
CA ASP A 74 9.33 -19.16 19.29
C ASP A 74 9.15 -17.83 20.04
N GLN A 75 9.41 -17.85 21.35
CA GLN A 75 9.28 -16.68 22.22
C GLN A 75 10.27 -15.56 21.89
N ASN A 76 11.40 -15.89 21.26
CA ASN A 76 12.44 -14.96 20.81
C ASN A 76 12.21 -14.46 19.37
N LYS A 77 11.05 -14.79 18.77
CA LYS A 77 10.71 -14.49 17.37
C LYS A 77 11.63 -15.18 16.35
N VAL A 78 12.26 -16.29 16.74
CA VAL A 78 13.03 -17.12 15.81
C VAL A 78 12.08 -18.09 15.12
N ALA A 79 12.19 -18.18 13.80
CA ALA A 79 11.41 -19.11 12.99
C ALA A 79 12.09 -20.48 12.95
N HIS A 80 11.32 -21.52 13.22
CA HIS A 80 11.75 -22.91 13.20
C HIS A 80 10.89 -23.69 12.21
N HIS A 81 11.54 -24.46 11.35
CA HIS A 81 10.85 -25.42 10.50
C HIS A 81 10.53 -26.67 11.32
N THR A 82 9.27 -27.08 11.33
CA THR A 82 8.83 -28.29 12.03
C THR A 82 7.66 -28.93 11.29
N GLN A 83 7.18 -30.06 11.78
CA GLN A 83 6.01 -30.74 11.25
C GLN A 83 4.87 -30.68 12.26
N CYS A 84 3.67 -30.39 11.81
CA CYS A 84 2.48 -30.48 12.64
C CYS A 84 1.30 -31.07 11.88
N HIS A 85 0.34 -31.63 12.59
CA HIS A 85 -0.94 -32.01 12.01
C HIS A 85 -1.72 -30.75 11.59
N LYS A 86 -2.42 -30.81 10.45
CA LYS A 86 -3.15 -29.67 9.86
C LYS A 86 -4.15 -29.00 10.81
N VAL A 87 -4.66 -29.72 11.80
CA VAL A 87 -5.62 -29.19 12.80
C VAL A 87 -5.00 -28.17 13.76
N HIS A 88 -3.69 -28.20 13.95
CA HIS A 88 -2.98 -27.26 14.84
C HIS A 88 -2.60 -25.95 14.14
N ILE A 89 -2.93 -25.79 12.86
CA ILE A 89 -2.67 -24.56 12.14
C ILE A 89 -3.38 -23.38 12.83
N GLY A 90 -2.64 -22.30 13.09
CA GLY A 90 -3.15 -21.13 13.81
C GLY A 90 -3.08 -21.24 15.33
N GLU A 91 -2.63 -22.37 15.87
CA GLU A 91 -2.28 -22.50 17.29
C GLU A 91 -0.87 -21.97 17.57
N ILE A 92 -0.59 -21.70 18.84
CA ILE A 92 0.76 -21.40 19.33
C ILE A 92 1.36 -22.69 19.87
N LEU A 93 2.61 -22.94 19.50
CA LEU A 93 3.45 -23.95 20.13
C LEU A 93 4.44 -23.26 21.06
N ASP A 94 4.64 -23.81 22.25
CA ASP A 94 5.81 -23.48 23.07
C ASP A 94 6.89 -24.54 22.85
N LEU A 95 8.15 -24.10 22.84
CA LEU A 95 9.31 -24.99 22.82
C LEU A 95 9.64 -25.35 24.28
N VAL A 96 9.31 -26.58 24.68
CA VAL A 96 9.59 -27.13 26.02
C VAL A 96 10.44 -28.38 25.83
N ASP A 97 11.60 -28.43 26.48
CA ASP A 97 12.55 -29.56 26.38
C ASP A 97 12.88 -29.96 24.93
N ASN A 98 13.14 -28.96 24.09
CA ASN A 98 13.42 -29.12 22.67
C ASN A 98 12.28 -29.79 21.85
N ARG A 99 11.04 -29.72 22.34
CA ARG A 99 9.83 -30.20 21.67
C ARG A 99 8.78 -29.10 21.58
N PHE A 100 8.08 -29.03 20.46
CA PHE A 100 6.96 -28.11 20.30
C PHE A 100 5.69 -28.71 20.90
N VAL A 101 5.10 -28.02 21.87
CA VAL A 101 3.88 -28.44 22.57
C VAL A 101 2.75 -27.43 22.30
N PRO A 102 1.54 -27.87 21.91
CA PRO A 102 0.43 -26.97 21.64
C PRO A 102 -0.05 -26.30 22.92
N ARG A 103 -0.12 -24.96 22.89
CA ARG A 103 -0.67 -24.11 23.96
C ARG A 103 -2.13 -23.70 23.68
N GLY A 104 -2.62 -23.99 22.48
CA GLY A 104 -3.95 -23.62 22.00
C GLY A 104 -3.93 -22.47 21.00
N LYS A 105 -5.11 -21.91 20.71
CA LYS A 105 -5.30 -20.91 19.64
C LYS A 105 -4.50 -19.65 19.90
N CYS A 106 -3.91 -19.10 18.84
CA CYS A 106 -3.23 -17.82 18.91
C CYS A 106 -4.19 -16.70 19.37
N PRO A 107 -3.87 -15.91 20.41
CA PRO A 107 -4.75 -14.86 20.89
C PRO A 107 -4.93 -13.72 19.87
N THR A 108 -3.94 -13.52 18.99
CA THR A 108 -3.95 -12.45 18.00
C THR A 108 -4.85 -12.73 16.80
N CYS A 109 -4.87 -13.97 16.29
CA CYS A 109 -5.71 -14.35 15.14
C CYS A 109 -6.84 -15.33 15.49
N GLN A 110 -6.91 -15.77 16.75
CA GLN A 110 -7.88 -16.76 17.26
C GLN A 110 -7.93 -18.06 16.44
N GLY A 111 -6.77 -18.49 15.91
CA GLY A 111 -6.66 -19.69 15.07
C GLY A 111 -7.00 -19.49 13.59
N THR A 112 -7.48 -18.32 13.18
CA THR A 112 -7.87 -18.07 11.77
C THR A 112 -6.67 -17.85 10.84
N ARG A 113 -5.45 -17.68 11.39
CA ARG A 113 -4.21 -17.24 10.72
C ARG A 113 -4.28 -15.86 10.06
N LYS A 114 -5.40 -15.17 10.15
CA LYS A 114 -5.59 -13.86 9.53
C LYS A 114 -5.96 -12.85 10.60
N CYS A 115 -5.39 -11.66 10.47
CA CYS A 115 -5.70 -10.55 11.35
C CYS A 115 -6.36 -9.44 10.55
N LYS A 116 -7.21 -8.67 11.24
CA LYS A 116 -7.76 -7.43 10.71
C LYS A 116 -6.62 -6.49 10.31
N CYS A 117 -6.63 -6.01 9.07
CA CYS A 117 -5.63 -5.06 8.61
C CYS A 117 -5.79 -3.75 9.38
N LYS A 118 -4.75 -3.34 10.12
CA LYS A 118 -4.78 -2.09 10.90
C LYS A 118 -4.94 -0.85 10.01
N ARG A 119 -4.43 -0.89 8.78
CA ARG A 119 -4.47 0.26 7.85
C ARG A 119 -5.87 0.59 7.35
N CYS A 120 -6.67 -0.41 6.98
CA CYS A 120 -8.06 -0.20 6.53
C CYS A 120 -9.07 -0.56 7.62
N ASN A 121 -8.62 -0.94 8.81
CA ASN A 121 -9.46 -1.48 9.86
C ASN A 121 -10.45 -2.54 9.31
N GLY A 122 -9.94 -3.51 8.53
CA GLY A 122 -10.73 -4.65 8.07
C GLY A 122 -11.72 -4.39 6.94
N THR A 123 -11.89 -3.16 6.46
CA THR A 123 -12.91 -2.82 5.45
C THR A 123 -12.47 -3.07 4.01
N SER A 124 -11.21 -3.48 3.81
CA SER A 124 -10.51 -3.57 2.51
C SER A 124 -10.38 -2.24 1.76
N HIS A 125 -10.87 -1.12 2.30
CA HIS A 125 -10.87 0.20 1.68
C HIS A 125 -10.27 1.24 2.63
N ILE A 126 -9.54 2.20 2.07
CA ILE A 126 -9.05 3.38 2.79
C ILE A 126 -9.65 4.63 2.17
N LEU A 127 -9.69 5.73 2.92
CA LEU A 127 -10.11 7.02 2.36
C LEU A 127 -9.22 7.38 1.17
N CYS A 128 -9.84 7.90 0.11
CA CYS A 128 -9.09 8.38 -1.03
C CYS A 128 -8.13 9.47 -0.58
N THR A 129 -6.86 9.32 -0.92
CA THR A 129 -5.82 10.26 -0.45
C THR A 129 -5.90 11.63 -1.12
N LEU A 130 -6.67 11.76 -2.21
CA LEU A 130 -6.88 13.03 -2.91
C LEU A 130 -8.07 13.83 -2.36
N CYS A 131 -9.23 13.17 -2.18
CA CYS A 131 -10.48 13.81 -1.73
C CYS A 131 -10.83 13.54 -0.26
N LEU A 132 -10.09 12.69 0.43
CA LEU A 132 -10.27 12.35 1.85
C LEU A 132 -11.69 11.85 2.18
N GLY A 133 -12.35 11.17 1.25
CA GLY A 133 -13.72 10.68 1.43
C GLY A 133 -14.82 11.60 0.87
N LYS A 134 -14.50 12.84 0.51
CA LYS A 134 -15.48 13.83 0.04
C LYS A 134 -16.10 13.53 -1.34
N LYS A 135 -15.55 12.54 -2.07
CA LYS A 135 -15.96 12.13 -3.44
C LYS A 135 -15.70 13.17 -4.53
N GLU A 136 -15.69 14.45 -4.18
CA GLU A 136 -15.39 15.59 -5.05
C GLU A 136 -14.12 16.30 -4.58
N VAL A 137 -13.49 17.04 -5.50
CA VAL A 137 -12.38 17.95 -5.24
C VAL A 137 -12.52 19.20 -6.10
N GLU A 138 -11.89 20.28 -5.66
CA GLU A 138 -11.75 21.50 -6.47
C GLU A 138 -11.20 21.18 -7.87
N GLN A 139 -11.78 21.79 -8.90
CA GLN A 139 -11.43 21.54 -10.29
C GLN A 139 -9.91 21.67 -10.54
N LYS A 140 -9.28 22.72 -10.02
CA LYS A 140 -7.84 22.95 -10.18
C LYS A 140 -7.03 21.77 -9.63
N LYS A 141 -7.41 21.24 -8.47
CA LYS A 141 -6.76 20.09 -7.83
C LYS A 141 -6.96 18.81 -8.64
N ALA A 142 -8.14 18.60 -9.22
CA ALA A 142 -8.40 17.49 -10.13
C ALA A 142 -7.49 17.55 -11.37
N GLU A 143 -7.40 18.73 -12.00
CA GLU A 143 -6.60 18.97 -13.21
C GLU A 143 -5.10 18.78 -12.94
N GLU A 144 -4.57 19.30 -11.84
CA GLU A 144 -3.18 19.09 -11.42
C GLU A 144 -2.87 17.60 -11.21
N PHE A 145 -3.78 16.85 -10.59
CA PHE A 145 -3.61 15.41 -10.41
C PHE A 145 -3.58 14.66 -11.74
N ILE A 146 -4.52 14.96 -12.65
CA ILE A 146 -4.58 14.34 -13.98
C ILE A 146 -3.31 14.65 -14.78
N LYS A 147 -2.83 15.90 -14.75
CA LYS A 147 -1.59 16.31 -15.42
C LYS A 147 -0.39 15.52 -14.91
N LYS A 148 -0.20 15.47 -13.58
CA LYS A 148 0.87 14.69 -12.96
C LYS A 148 0.78 13.20 -13.30
N GLN A 149 -0.43 12.64 -13.31
CA GLN A 149 -0.64 11.23 -13.64
C GLN A 149 -0.27 10.95 -15.11
N LYS A 150 -0.66 11.82 -16.05
CA LYS A 150 -0.26 11.73 -17.47
C LYS A 150 1.26 11.82 -17.65
N GLU A 151 1.94 12.68 -16.90
CA GLU A 151 3.41 12.79 -16.93
C GLU A 151 4.08 11.51 -16.43
N VAL A 152 3.56 10.91 -15.35
CA VAL A 152 4.04 9.64 -14.81
C VAL A 152 3.78 8.49 -15.79
N ASP A 153 2.60 8.45 -16.42
CA ASP A 153 2.20 7.41 -17.37
C ASP A 153 2.83 7.54 -18.76
N LYS A 154 3.51 8.67 -19.03
CA LYS A 154 4.17 8.91 -20.32
C LYS A 154 5.26 7.87 -20.56
N LYS A 155 5.13 7.13 -21.66
CA LYS A 155 6.18 6.22 -22.13
C LYS A 155 7.40 7.04 -22.55
N GLN A 156 8.57 6.60 -22.13
CA GLN A 156 9.86 7.13 -22.52
C GLN A 156 10.57 6.09 -23.39
N THR A 157 11.28 6.59 -24.40
CA THR A 157 12.19 5.79 -25.22
C THR A 157 13.59 6.26 -24.90
N ILE A 158 14.43 5.36 -24.41
CA ILE A 158 15.83 5.60 -24.08
C ILE A 158 16.67 4.85 -25.09
N LYS A 159 17.58 5.55 -25.76
CA LYS A 159 18.60 4.94 -26.62
C LYS A 159 19.89 4.85 -25.82
N LEU A 160 20.49 3.66 -25.81
CA LEU A 160 21.76 3.40 -25.15
C LEU A 160 22.90 3.56 -26.16
N LYS A 161 24.10 3.89 -25.64
CA LYS A 161 25.33 4.03 -26.43
C LYS A 161 25.72 2.77 -27.21
N ASN A 162 25.26 1.60 -26.78
CA ASN A 162 25.44 0.33 -27.51
C ASN A 162 24.43 0.14 -28.66
N GLY A 163 23.61 1.14 -28.96
CA GLY A 163 22.56 1.11 -29.99
C GLY A 163 21.23 0.49 -29.55
N GLN A 164 21.14 -0.07 -28.34
CA GLN A 164 19.91 -0.67 -27.84
C GLN A 164 18.87 0.42 -27.50
N ILE A 165 17.62 0.20 -27.89
CA ILE A 165 16.49 1.08 -27.59
C ILE A 165 15.59 0.41 -26.57
N ILE A 166 15.32 1.10 -25.46
CA ILE A 166 14.43 0.67 -24.39
C ILE A 166 13.23 1.60 -24.36
N THR A 167 12.04 1.08 -24.64
CA THR A 167 10.79 1.83 -24.52
C THR A 167 9.97 1.31 -23.34
N GLY A 168 9.57 2.21 -22.44
CA GLY A 168 8.75 1.84 -21.30
C GLY A 168 8.37 3.03 -20.44
N LYS A 169 7.74 2.76 -19.30
CA LYS A 169 7.35 3.79 -18.34
C LYS A 169 8.46 4.01 -17.32
N LYS A 170 8.86 5.26 -17.08
CA LYS A 170 9.80 5.59 -16.01
C LYS A 170 9.15 5.34 -14.65
N VAL A 171 9.74 4.47 -13.86
CA VAL A 171 9.23 4.11 -12.52
C VAL A 171 10.00 4.83 -11.43
N MET A 172 11.32 4.93 -11.60
CA MET A 172 12.21 5.53 -10.62
C MET A 172 13.39 6.16 -11.34
N GLU A 173 13.88 7.26 -10.80
CA GLU A 173 15.08 7.93 -11.26
C GLU A 173 15.92 8.31 -10.04
N THR A 174 17.18 7.89 -10.04
CA THR A 174 18.18 8.31 -9.07
C THR A 174 19.18 9.23 -9.76
N LYS A 175 20.21 9.68 -9.02
CA LYS A 175 21.29 10.48 -9.58
C LYS A 175 21.95 9.80 -10.78
N ASP A 176 22.20 8.49 -10.69
CA ASP A 176 23.02 7.76 -11.66
C ASP A 176 22.23 6.75 -12.51
N LYS A 177 21.00 6.40 -12.13
CA LYS A 177 20.23 5.33 -12.77
C LYS A 177 18.78 5.71 -13.05
N ILE A 178 18.21 5.08 -14.06
CA ILE A 178 16.79 5.16 -14.41
C ILE A 178 16.22 3.74 -14.44
N SER A 179 15.11 3.52 -13.74
CA SER A 179 14.35 2.26 -13.83
C SER A 179 13.17 2.44 -14.78
N ILE A 180 13.17 1.68 -15.87
CA ILE A 180 12.11 1.65 -16.87
C ILE A 180 11.34 0.34 -16.72
N LYS A 181 10.01 0.43 -16.63
CA LYS A 181 9.12 -0.73 -16.77
C LYS A 181 8.71 -0.86 -18.23
N THR A 182 9.19 -1.91 -18.89
CA THR A 182 8.90 -2.22 -20.29
C THR A 182 7.47 -2.74 -20.47
N ALA A 183 7.00 -2.83 -21.71
CA ALA A 183 5.62 -3.25 -22.03
C ALA A 183 5.31 -4.68 -21.58
N ASP A 184 6.31 -5.56 -21.56
CA ASP A 184 6.23 -6.93 -21.03
C ASP A 184 6.25 -6.99 -19.49
N GLY A 185 6.26 -5.82 -18.83
CA GLY A 185 6.20 -5.70 -17.38
C GLY A 185 7.53 -5.89 -16.66
N LYS A 186 8.63 -6.13 -17.38
CA LYS A 186 9.97 -6.23 -16.80
C LYS A 186 10.49 -4.87 -16.36
N PHE A 187 11.35 -4.87 -15.34
CA PHE A 187 12.06 -3.69 -14.88
C PHE A 187 13.49 -3.72 -15.43
N VAL A 188 13.85 -2.71 -16.21
CA VAL A 188 15.19 -2.53 -16.73
C VAL A 188 15.83 -1.34 -16.01
N LEU A 189 16.96 -1.57 -15.37
CA LEU A 189 17.74 -0.53 -14.72
C LEU A 189 18.84 -0.09 -15.68
N VAL A 190 18.82 1.18 -16.08
CA VAL A 190 19.75 1.79 -17.03
C VAL A 190 20.63 2.78 -16.28
N ASN A 191 21.95 2.72 -16.44
CA ASN A 191 22.82 3.79 -15.93
C ASN A 191 22.75 4.98 -16.88
N LYS A 192 22.66 6.20 -16.34
CA LYS A 192 22.60 7.42 -17.14
C LYS A 192 23.87 7.65 -17.97
N SER A 193 25.00 7.11 -17.53
CA SER A 193 26.25 7.09 -18.30
C SER A 193 26.17 6.35 -19.62
N ASP A 194 25.22 5.42 -19.73
CA ASP A 194 25.08 4.50 -20.86
C ASP A 194 24.03 5.00 -21.87
N ILE A 195 23.36 6.11 -21.56
CA ILE A 195 22.36 6.76 -22.43
C ILE A 195 23.09 7.66 -23.43
N GLU A 196 22.60 7.65 -24.67
CA GLU A 196 23.06 8.51 -25.78
C GLU A 196 22.53 9.94 -25.67
#